data_AF-A0AAN0NB53-F1
#
_entry.id   AF-A0AAN0NB53-F1
#
_cell.length_a   1.000
_cell.length_b   1.000
_cell.length_c   1.000
_cell.angle_alpha   90.00
_cell.angle_beta   90.00
_cell.angle_gamma   90.00
#
_symmetry.space_group_name_H-M   'P 1'
#
loop_
_entity.id
_entity.type
_entity.pdbx_description
1 polymer ?
#
loop_
_entity_poly.entity_id
_entity_poly.type
_entity_poly.pdbx_seq_one_letter_code
_entity_poly.pdbx_strand_id
1 'polypeptide(L)'
;MIIRHLFVFILSLLSATSAWANNILPDHIAGALCVVRADNQIVLVDELITGHLSLPGGTVVAGESPAVAAQRETWEEAGLSVTVGDVLGYTDSAVVFDCISDSEVISYKARNELGGFELPIWFAPHYGVEVSRAMLLPPAELEDHQYRYPEQWSEINELFLSATDQPVTYVTELVGAAPKVHQVELNWIVSIQNEFDKMPSVFANTVLLTDSLAKPWVFIVILPLIAWYFGRNFALKFGFTLISVTLLTLIAHQGFGFPRPHAYLPTLKLVMSSGYSFPSLLAALWVSLTLLVFWKLNRLLEQKAILIVLAGLLWIMLFKSYSGSAFFSDVLMGGVLGALATWHIVRLDAKPDVDISALLSSKGVWWALCLLSVVLTVIWPLPTFSFWVAILMTIACLVTLTDSKPLVVQFSFKIVLGVMAMLLAGNLLISWAGSFVSFSGIASFIIETLRFPILILFGVVAFRLPWARK
;
A
#
# COMPACT_ATOMS: atom_id res chain seq x y z
N MET A 1 0.98 -35.33 -42.92
CA MET A 1 0.21 -34.06 -42.96
C MET A 1 0.40 -33.22 -41.70
N ILE A 2 0.48 -33.82 -40.51
CA ILE A 2 0.64 -33.10 -39.22
C ILE A 2 2.02 -32.43 -39.06
N ILE A 3 3.10 -33.02 -39.59
CA ILE A 3 4.47 -32.46 -39.50
C ILE A 3 4.64 -31.18 -40.33
N ARG A 4 3.88 -31.01 -41.42
CA ARG A 4 3.95 -29.82 -42.29
C ARG A 4 3.23 -28.61 -41.68
N HIS A 5 2.24 -28.83 -40.81
CA HIS A 5 1.57 -27.76 -40.08
C HIS A 5 2.34 -27.31 -38.84
N LEU A 6 3.09 -28.22 -38.19
CA LEU A 6 3.98 -27.87 -37.09
C LEU A 6 5.12 -26.95 -37.54
N PHE A 7 5.67 -27.18 -38.74
CA PHE A 7 6.75 -26.36 -39.29
C PHE A 7 6.29 -24.96 -39.72
N VAL A 8 5.03 -24.82 -40.18
CA VAL A 8 4.43 -23.51 -40.51
C VAL A 8 4.09 -22.73 -39.25
N PHE A 9 3.68 -23.39 -38.16
CA PHE A 9 3.43 -22.75 -36.87
C PHE A 9 4.72 -22.23 -36.20
N ILE A 10 5.82 -22.97 -36.33
CA ILE A 10 7.15 -22.55 -35.83
C ILE A 10 7.73 -21.42 -36.70
N LEU A 11 7.50 -21.41 -38.02
CA LEU A 11 7.92 -20.29 -38.88
C LEU A 11 7.09 -19.02 -38.67
N SER A 12 5.80 -19.12 -38.32
CA SER A 12 4.98 -17.95 -37.99
C SER A 12 5.37 -17.29 -36.67
N LEU A 13 5.96 -18.05 -35.73
CA LEU A 13 6.55 -17.52 -34.50
C LEU A 13 7.90 -16.82 -34.73
N LEU A 14 8.57 -17.09 -35.86
CA LEU A 14 9.85 -16.48 -36.23
C LEU A 14 9.70 -15.26 -37.18
N SER A 15 8.47 -14.87 -37.52
CA SER A 15 8.19 -13.77 -38.47
C SER A 15 7.80 -12.45 -37.81
N ALA A 16 7.85 -12.34 -36.48
CA ALA A 16 7.75 -11.06 -35.78
C ALA A 16 9.14 -10.43 -35.65
N THR A 17 9.76 -10.08 -36.78
CA THR A 17 10.88 -9.13 -36.76
C THR A 17 10.29 -7.76 -36.50
N SER A 18 10.25 -7.35 -35.23
CA SER A 18 10.11 -5.95 -34.85
C SER A 18 11.16 -5.15 -35.60
N ALA A 19 10.74 -4.16 -36.37
CA ALA A 19 11.66 -3.20 -36.97
C ALA A 19 12.43 -2.52 -35.81
N TRP A 20 13.74 -2.74 -35.77
CA TRP A 20 14.62 -2.22 -34.72
C TRP A 20 14.83 -0.72 -34.94
N ALA A 21 14.22 0.10 -34.10
CA ALA A 21 14.71 1.47 -33.87
C ALA A 21 15.73 1.40 -32.73
N ASN A 22 17.01 1.22 -33.08
CA ASN A 22 18.12 1.38 -32.14
C ASN A 22 18.33 2.88 -31.88
N ASN A 23 17.57 3.46 -30.95
CA ASN A 23 18.00 4.69 -30.30
C ASN A 23 18.96 4.30 -29.18
N ILE A 24 20.26 4.23 -29.54
CA ILE A 24 21.34 3.97 -28.57
C ILE A 24 21.38 5.16 -27.62
N LEU A 25 20.85 4.97 -26.41
CA LEU A 25 21.07 5.89 -25.30
C LEU A 25 22.57 5.95 -24.97
N PRO A 26 23.07 7.10 -24.48
CA PRO A 26 24.39 7.14 -23.85
C PRO A 26 24.48 6.09 -22.74
N ASP A 27 25.66 5.48 -22.54
CA ASP A 27 25.87 4.34 -21.63
C ASP A 27 25.44 4.58 -20.16
N HIS A 28 25.26 5.83 -19.73
CA HIS A 28 24.84 6.21 -18.38
C HIS A 28 23.33 6.45 -18.24
N ILE A 29 22.59 6.52 -19.36
CA ILE A 29 21.15 6.77 -19.37
C ILE A 29 20.42 5.43 -19.33
N ALA A 30 19.65 5.22 -18.26
CA ALA A 30 18.87 4.01 -18.04
C ALA A 30 17.36 4.29 -17.96
N GLY A 31 16.97 5.55 -17.79
CA GLY A 31 15.58 5.98 -17.63
C GLY A 31 15.04 6.79 -18.81
N ALA A 32 13.73 6.90 -18.86
CA ALA A 32 13.01 7.80 -19.74
C ALA A 32 11.89 8.52 -18.97
N LEU A 33 11.82 9.84 -19.12
CA LEU A 33 10.87 10.70 -18.43
C LEU A 33 9.99 11.44 -19.45
N CYS A 34 8.74 11.70 -19.08
CA CYS A 34 7.83 12.52 -19.84
C CYS A 34 7.59 13.86 -19.14
N VAL A 35 7.81 14.96 -19.85
CA VAL A 35 7.26 16.26 -19.49
C VAL A 35 5.92 16.41 -20.22
N VAL A 36 4.84 16.36 -19.46
CA VAL A 36 3.51 16.69 -19.95
C VAL A 36 3.15 18.08 -19.44
N ARG A 37 3.10 19.06 -20.35
CA ARG A 37 2.72 20.44 -20.04
C ARG A 37 1.26 20.67 -20.44
N ALA A 38 0.43 21.09 -19.48
CA ALA A 38 -0.96 21.40 -19.75
C ALA A 38 -1.44 22.61 -18.93
N ASP A 39 -2.12 23.57 -19.56
CA ASP A 39 -2.49 24.87 -19.00
C ASP A 39 -1.32 25.54 -18.24
N ASN A 40 -0.13 25.51 -18.85
CA ASN A 40 1.12 26.02 -18.28
C ASN A 40 1.47 25.42 -16.90
N GLN A 41 1.12 24.15 -16.68
CA GLN A 41 1.44 23.35 -15.49
C GLN A 41 2.07 22.03 -15.91
N ILE A 42 2.90 21.47 -15.03
CA ILE A 42 3.59 20.21 -15.27
C ILE A 42 2.86 19.07 -14.57
N VAL A 43 2.72 17.92 -15.25
CA VAL A 43 2.24 16.70 -14.61
C VAL A 43 3.35 16.09 -13.75
N LEU A 44 3.05 15.86 -12.48
CA LEU A 44 3.91 15.16 -11.53
C LEU A 44 3.17 14.00 -10.88
N VAL A 45 3.91 12.97 -10.48
CA VAL A 45 3.41 11.83 -9.72
C VAL A 45 4.00 11.82 -8.31
N ASP A 46 3.21 11.40 -7.33
CA ASP A 46 3.57 11.31 -5.91
C ASP A 46 3.91 9.86 -5.57
N GLU A 47 5.21 9.54 -5.47
CA GLU A 47 5.71 8.19 -5.32
C GLU A 47 5.52 7.63 -3.90
N LEU A 48 4.95 6.42 -3.79
CA LEU A 48 4.64 5.76 -2.52
C LEU A 48 5.87 5.32 -1.72
N ILE A 49 6.93 4.91 -2.42
CA ILE A 49 8.13 4.32 -1.80
C ILE A 49 9.13 5.40 -1.38
N THR A 50 9.35 6.41 -2.24
CA THR A 50 10.30 7.48 -1.95
C THR A 50 9.65 8.62 -1.17
N GLY A 51 8.34 8.82 -1.31
CA GLY A 51 7.60 9.92 -0.69
C GLY A 51 7.85 11.29 -1.34
N HIS A 52 8.36 11.30 -2.57
CA HIS A 52 8.71 12.51 -3.33
C HIS A 52 7.87 12.65 -4.59
N LEU A 53 7.80 13.87 -5.12
CA LEU A 53 7.25 14.13 -6.45
C LEU A 53 8.30 13.87 -7.53
N SER A 54 7.87 13.34 -8.66
CA SER A 54 8.72 13.12 -9.83
C SER A 54 7.94 13.29 -11.14
N LEU A 55 8.68 13.42 -12.25
CA LEU A 55 8.07 13.29 -13.58
C LEU A 55 7.61 11.84 -13.78
N PRO A 56 6.48 11.61 -14.46
CA PRO A 56 6.11 10.28 -14.91
C PRO A 56 7.25 9.67 -15.73
N GLY A 57 7.67 8.46 -15.37
CA GLY A 57 8.82 7.84 -16.03
C GLY A 57 9.52 6.77 -15.20
N GLY A 58 10.40 6.04 -15.87
CA GLY A 58 10.97 4.83 -15.29
C GLY A 58 12.11 4.26 -16.12
N THR A 59 12.51 3.04 -15.77
CA THR A 59 13.65 2.36 -16.39
C THR A 59 13.26 1.82 -17.77
N VAL A 60 14.11 2.03 -18.77
CA VAL A 60 13.93 1.44 -20.10
C VAL A 60 14.21 -0.07 -20.00
N VAL A 61 13.21 -0.91 -20.34
CA VAL A 61 13.40 -2.36 -20.26
C VAL A 61 14.07 -2.93 -21.51
N ALA A 62 14.65 -4.13 -21.39
CA ALA A 62 15.36 -4.77 -22.49
C ALA A 62 14.45 -4.99 -23.72
N GLY A 63 14.85 -4.44 -24.87
CA GLY A 63 14.10 -4.53 -26.13
C GLY A 63 13.05 -3.42 -26.34
N GLU A 64 12.92 -2.48 -25.40
CA GLU A 64 12.07 -1.29 -25.49
C GLU A 64 12.90 -0.06 -25.91
N SER A 65 12.31 0.87 -26.66
CA SER A 65 12.95 2.17 -26.94
C SER A 65 12.64 3.16 -25.82
N PRO A 66 13.50 4.16 -25.55
CA PRO A 66 13.27 5.11 -24.46
C PRO A 66 11.95 5.89 -24.59
N ALA A 67 11.54 6.23 -25.82
CA ALA A 67 10.26 6.87 -26.07
C ALA A 67 9.07 5.95 -25.71
N VAL A 68 9.18 4.64 -25.99
CA VAL A 68 8.15 3.66 -25.60
C VAL A 68 8.09 3.50 -24.08
N ALA A 69 9.25 3.53 -23.40
CA ALA A 69 9.31 3.52 -21.95
C ALA A 69 8.61 4.76 -21.36
N ALA A 70 8.92 5.96 -21.85
CA ALA A 70 8.28 7.19 -21.39
C ALA A 70 6.75 7.14 -21.59
N GLN A 71 6.29 6.64 -22.75
CA GLN A 71 4.86 6.45 -23.04
C GLN A 71 4.20 5.47 -22.06
N ARG A 72 4.81 4.29 -21.87
CA ARG A 72 4.30 3.23 -20.98
C ARG A 72 4.19 3.73 -19.55
N GLU A 73 5.28 4.30 -19.01
CA GLU A 73 5.33 4.78 -17.62
C GLU A 73 4.31 5.91 -17.38
N THR A 74 4.13 6.80 -18.35
CA THR A 74 3.12 7.88 -18.25
C THR A 74 1.69 7.33 -18.19
N TRP A 75 1.40 6.26 -18.93
CA TRP A 75 0.13 5.55 -18.81
C TRP A 75 0.01 4.82 -17.47
N GLU A 76 1.06 4.11 -17.05
CA GLU A 76 1.09 3.29 -15.85
C GLU A 76 0.92 4.15 -14.58
N GLU A 77 1.58 5.30 -14.51
CA GLU A 77 1.62 6.17 -13.33
C GLU A 77 0.59 7.31 -13.36
N ALA A 78 0.44 8.00 -14.50
CA ALA A 78 -0.45 9.16 -14.60
C ALA A 78 -1.79 8.84 -15.28
N GLY A 79 -2.00 7.63 -15.81
CA GLY A 79 -3.21 7.27 -16.53
C GLY A 79 -3.40 8.05 -17.84
N LEU A 80 -2.35 8.70 -18.35
CA LEU A 80 -2.41 9.49 -19.58
C LEU A 80 -1.84 8.67 -20.73
N SER A 81 -2.64 8.45 -21.78
CA SER A 81 -2.10 8.04 -23.08
C SER A 81 -1.43 9.25 -23.72
N VAL A 82 -0.18 9.11 -24.13
CA VAL A 82 0.61 10.19 -24.70
C VAL A 82 1.25 9.79 -26.02
N THR A 83 1.34 10.75 -26.93
CA THR A 83 2.27 10.72 -28.05
C THR A 83 3.59 11.34 -27.59
N VAL A 84 4.67 10.58 -27.71
CA VAL A 84 6.03 11.04 -27.35
C VAL A 84 6.64 11.77 -28.54
N GLY A 85 6.97 13.04 -28.31
CA GLY A 85 7.55 13.96 -29.27
C GLY A 85 9.08 14.03 -29.18
N ASP A 86 9.61 15.25 -29.31
CA ASP A 86 11.04 15.50 -29.36
C ASP A 86 11.71 15.30 -28.00
N VAL A 87 13.03 15.02 -28.03
CA VAL A 87 13.87 15.05 -26.83
C VAL A 87 14.05 16.49 -26.39
N LEU A 88 13.61 16.81 -25.17
CA LEU A 88 13.80 18.12 -24.55
C LEU A 88 15.20 18.24 -23.96
N GLY A 89 15.71 17.17 -23.36
CA GLY A 89 17.01 17.16 -22.69
C GLY A 89 17.35 15.82 -22.04
N TYR A 90 18.34 15.84 -21.16
CA TYR A 90 18.84 14.67 -20.44
C TYR A 90 19.12 15.06 -19.00
N THR A 91 18.75 14.21 -18.06
CA THR A 91 19.28 14.26 -16.69
C THR A 91 20.50 13.35 -16.57
N ASP A 92 21.08 13.23 -15.38
CA ASP A 92 22.21 12.33 -15.11
C ASP A 92 21.93 10.86 -15.46
N SER A 93 20.65 10.44 -15.50
CA SER A 93 20.29 9.02 -15.66
C SER A 93 19.11 8.78 -16.61
N ALA A 94 18.45 9.81 -17.12
CA ALA A 94 17.28 9.67 -17.98
C ALA A 94 17.27 10.64 -19.16
N VAL A 95 16.67 10.21 -20.27
CA VAL A 95 16.26 11.11 -21.36
C VAL A 95 14.89 11.72 -21.02
N VAL A 96 14.69 12.99 -21.33
CA VAL A 96 13.44 13.72 -21.07
C VAL A 96 12.77 14.07 -22.39
N PHE A 97 11.53 13.61 -22.57
CA PHE A 97 10.75 13.83 -23.78
C PHE A 97 9.63 14.85 -23.57
N ASP A 98 9.26 15.53 -24.65
CA ASP A 98 8.00 16.26 -24.76
C ASP A 98 6.87 15.26 -24.98
N CYS A 99 5.92 15.18 -24.06
CA CYS A 99 4.83 14.20 -24.12
C CYS A 99 3.48 14.90 -24.18
N ILE A 100 2.75 14.67 -25.26
CA ILE A 100 1.46 15.30 -25.54
C ILE A 100 0.37 14.25 -25.30
N SER A 101 -0.67 14.58 -24.53
CA SER A 101 -1.74 13.61 -24.27
C SER A 101 -2.60 13.41 -25.50
N ASP A 102 -2.89 12.14 -25.83
CA ASP A 102 -3.76 11.77 -26.94
C ASP A 102 -5.24 12.04 -26.64
N SER A 103 -5.56 12.24 -25.36
CA SER A 103 -6.89 12.51 -24.84
C SER A 103 -6.90 13.84 -24.12
N GLU A 104 -8.11 14.34 -23.87
CA GLU A 104 -8.28 15.53 -23.05
C GLU A 104 -7.70 15.30 -21.65
N VAL A 105 -6.83 16.20 -21.19
CA VAL A 105 -6.29 16.16 -19.83
C VAL A 105 -7.41 16.58 -18.89
N ILE A 106 -7.95 15.64 -18.13
CA ILE A 106 -8.98 15.90 -17.12
C ILE A 106 -8.29 16.04 -15.75
N SER A 107 -8.62 17.11 -15.03
CA SER A 107 -8.09 17.36 -13.69
C SER A 107 -9.18 17.91 -12.77
N TYR A 108 -9.04 17.68 -11.47
CA TYR A 108 -9.95 18.25 -10.48
C TYR A 108 -9.67 19.74 -10.28
N LYS A 109 -10.72 20.55 -10.18
CA LYS A 109 -10.61 22.01 -9.94
C LYS A 109 -10.12 22.35 -8.52
N ALA A 110 -10.27 21.43 -7.58
CA ALA A 110 -9.81 21.64 -6.21
C ALA A 110 -8.29 21.45 -6.13
N ARG A 111 -7.61 22.39 -5.46
CA ARG A 111 -6.18 22.28 -5.18
C ARG A 111 -5.95 21.44 -3.93
N ASN A 112 -4.90 20.63 -3.96
CA ASN A 112 -4.43 19.86 -2.81
C ASN A 112 -3.50 20.70 -1.92
N GLU A 113 -2.99 20.07 -0.86
CA GLU A 113 -2.08 20.68 0.12
C GLU A 113 -0.73 21.16 -0.46
N LEU A 114 -0.37 20.68 -1.66
CA LEU A 114 0.84 21.08 -2.40
C LEU A 114 0.55 22.16 -3.45
N GLY A 115 -0.69 22.66 -3.54
CA GLY A 115 -1.11 23.65 -4.53
C GLY A 115 -1.49 23.07 -5.90
N GLY A 116 -1.32 21.76 -6.10
CA GLY A 116 -1.57 21.08 -7.37
C GLY A 116 -3.03 20.64 -7.56
N PHE A 117 -3.42 20.46 -8.83
CA PHE A 117 -4.71 19.94 -9.24
C PHE A 117 -4.62 18.44 -9.53
N GLU A 118 -5.21 17.60 -8.69
CA GLU A 118 -5.09 16.14 -8.81
C GLU A 118 -5.75 15.62 -10.10
N LEU A 119 -5.14 14.61 -10.71
CA LEU A 119 -5.70 13.87 -11.84
C LEU A 119 -6.51 12.66 -11.34
N PRO A 120 -7.60 12.28 -12.02
CA PRO A 120 -8.39 11.12 -11.68
C PRO A 120 -7.73 9.80 -12.14
N ILE A 121 -6.66 9.36 -11.47
CA ILE A 121 -5.81 8.25 -11.97
C ILE A 121 -6.15 6.86 -11.43
N TRP A 122 -7.29 6.63 -10.78
CA TRP A 122 -7.55 5.35 -10.10
C TRP A 122 -7.67 4.13 -11.03
N PHE A 123 -7.75 4.36 -12.34
CA PHE A 123 -7.71 3.31 -13.37
C PHE A 123 -6.29 3.02 -13.89
N ALA A 124 -5.31 3.84 -13.51
CA ALA A 124 -3.93 3.67 -13.94
C ALA A 124 -3.31 2.40 -13.31
N PRO A 125 -2.57 1.58 -14.08
CA PRO A 125 -1.98 0.34 -13.60
C PRO A 125 -1.18 0.46 -12.29
N HIS A 126 -0.43 1.55 -12.09
CA HIS A 126 0.44 1.74 -10.93
C HIS A 126 -0.21 2.59 -9.81
N TYR A 127 -1.50 2.91 -9.92
CA TYR A 127 -2.24 3.58 -8.87
C TYR A 127 -2.32 2.73 -7.60
N GLY A 128 -1.81 3.26 -6.48
CA GLY A 128 -1.72 2.53 -5.22
C GLY A 128 -0.64 1.44 -5.19
N VAL A 129 0.15 1.33 -6.26
CA VAL A 129 1.27 0.38 -6.40
C VAL A 129 2.58 1.13 -6.24
N GLU A 130 2.83 2.07 -7.14
CA GLU A 130 4.04 2.90 -7.17
C GLU A 130 3.72 4.35 -6.86
N VAL A 131 2.55 4.82 -7.32
CA VAL A 131 2.13 6.22 -7.16
C VAL A 131 0.86 6.33 -6.34
N SER A 132 0.78 7.38 -5.54
CA SER A 132 -0.36 7.68 -4.67
C SER A 132 -1.40 8.57 -5.36
N ARG A 133 -0.94 9.44 -6.26
CA ARG A 133 -1.70 10.37 -7.10
C ARG A 133 -0.80 10.94 -8.21
N ALA A 134 -1.42 11.52 -9.22
CA ALA A 134 -0.79 12.43 -10.16
C ALA A 134 -1.48 13.80 -10.05
N MET A 135 -0.77 14.89 -10.37
CA MET A 135 -1.32 16.24 -10.32
C MET A 135 -0.70 17.15 -11.37
N LEU A 136 -1.45 18.16 -11.80
CA LEU A 136 -0.91 19.33 -12.47
C LEU A 136 -0.44 20.32 -11.41
N LEU A 137 0.80 20.78 -11.52
CA LEU A 137 1.36 21.76 -10.60
C LEU A 137 2.07 22.86 -11.40
N PRO A 138 1.88 24.16 -11.09
CA PRO A 138 2.75 25.19 -11.62
C PRO A 138 4.18 24.95 -11.11
N PRO A 139 5.22 24.88 -11.96
CA PRO A 139 6.55 24.49 -11.48
C PRO A 139 7.14 25.42 -10.40
N ALA A 140 6.71 26.68 -10.36
CA ALA A 140 7.09 27.65 -9.33
C ALA A 140 6.48 27.39 -7.94
N GLU A 141 5.45 26.54 -7.82
CA GLU A 141 4.84 26.18 -6.54
C GLU A 141 5.57 25.01 -5.84
N LEU A 142 6.42 24.27 -6.56
CA LEU A 142 7.19 23.16 -5.99
C LEU A 142 8.51 23.65 -5.41
N GLU A 143 8.76 23.33 -4.14
CA GLU A 143 10.09 23.51 -3.56
C GLU A 143 11.02 22.36 -3.98
N ASP A 144 12.28 22.68 -4.32
CA ASP A 144 13.26 21.71 -4.84
C ASP A 144 13.34 20.42 -4.01
N HIS A 145 13.27 20.53 -2.68
CA HIS A 145 13.38 19.39 -1.75
C HIS A 145 12.20 18.41 -1.78
N GLN A 146 11.08 18.80 -2.40
CA GLN A 146 9.90 17.96 -2.59
C GLN A 146 9.99 17.13 -3.88
N TYR A 147 10.87 17.53 -4.80
CA TYR A 147 11.18 16.76 -5.99
C TYR A 147 12.23 15.67 -5.66
N ARG A 148 12.07 14.47 -6.23
CA ARG A 148 12.91 13.30 -5.91
C ARG A 148 14.41 13.53 -6.10
N TYR A 149 14.77 14.39 -7.05
CA TYR A 149 16.14 14.79 -7.34
C TYR A 149 16.28 16.31 -7.23
N PRO A 150 16.40 16.88 -6.02
CA PRO A 150 16.28 18.33 -5.82
C PRO A 150 17.20 19.18 -6.71
N GLU A 151 18.43 18.70 -6.93
CA GLU A 151 19.44 19.38 -7.76
C GLU A 151 19.07 19.46 -9.25
N GLN A 152 18.16 18.58 -9.72
CA GLN A 152 17.70 18.52 -11.11
C GLN A 152 16.47 19.41 -11.37
N TRP A 153 15.80 19.93 -10.33
CA TRP A 153 14.51 20.61 -10.49
C TRP A 153 14.61 21.89 -11.34
N SER A 154 15.71 22.64 -11.19
CA SER A 154 15.95 23.84 -12.02
C SER A 154 16.05 23.52 -13.51
N GLU A 155 16.74 22.43 -13.86
CA GLU A 155 16.85 21.96 -15.24
C GLU A 155 15.48 21.50 -15.78
N ILE A 156 14.71 20.74 -14.99
CA ILE A 156 13.35 20.33 -15.37
C ILE A 156 12.46 21.55 -15.67
N ASN A 157 12.60 22.64 -14.90
CA ASN A 157 11.87 23.88 -15.16
C ASN A 157 12.25 24.52 -16.51
N GLU A 158 13.51 24.42 -16.94
CA GLU A 158 13.94 24.90 -18.26
C GLU A 158 13.38 24.02 -19.39
N LEU A 159 13.41 22.69 -19.21
CA LEU A 159 12.85 21.73 -20.17
C LEU A 159 11.33 21.93 -20.31
N PHE A 160 10.63 22.16 -19.21
CA PHE A 160 9.21 22.46 -19.18
C PHE A 160 8.82 23.65 -20.08
N LEU A 161 9.64 24.70 -20.12
CA LEU A 161 9.35 25.88 -20.96
C LEU A 161 9.36 25.56 -22.46
N SER A 162 10.10 24.51 -22.85
CA SER A 162 10.24 24.04 -24.23
C SER A 162 9.20 22.96 -24.61
N ALA A 163 8.49 22.40 -23.62
CA ALA A 163 7.45 21.40 -23.84
C ALA A 163 6.19 22.02 -24.47
N THR A 164 5.47 21.20 -25.25
CA THR A 164 4.23 21.60 -25.92
C THR A 164 3.10 21.74 -24.91
N ASP A 165 2.44 22.89 -24.88
CA ASP A 165 1.30 23.14 -23.99
C ASP A 165 -0.02 22.66 -24.61
N GLN A 166 -0.90 22.10 -23.77
CA GLN A 166 -2.21 21.58 -24.17
C GLN A 166 -3.30 21.95 -23.15
N PRO A 167 -4.58 22.03 -23.56
CA PRO A 167 -5.64 22.47 -22.66
C PRO A 167 -6.00 21.42 -21.59
N VAL A 168 -6.51 21.90 -20.46
CA VAL A 168 -7.03 21.05 -19.37
C VAL A 168 -8.52 21.27 -19.18
N THR A 169 -9.26 20.18 -19.00
CA THR A 169 -10.66 20.24 -18.57
C THR A 169 -10.78 19.99 -17.08
N TYR A 170 -11.15 21.06 -16.37
CA TYR A 170 -11.32 21.05 -14.93
C TYR A 170 -12.72 20.60 -14.52
N VAL A 171 -12.78 19.51 -13.76
CA VAL A 171 -14.03 18.97 -13.19
C VAL A 171 -14.07 19.19 -11.69
N THR A 172 -15.27 19.34 -11.13
CA THR A 172 -15.41 19.50 -9.66
C THR A 172 -15.38 18.15 -8.95
N GLU A 173 -15.96 17.13 -9.57
CA GLU A 173 -16.19 15.82 -9.00
C GLU A 173 -16.42 14.79 -10.11
N LEU A 174 -16.22 13.51 -9.78
CA LEU A 174 -16.48 12.36 -10.66
C LEU A 174 -17.34 11.27 -9.96
N VAL A 175 -18.22 11.67 -9.05
CA VAL A 175 -19.27 10.86 -8.40
C VAL A 175 -20.03 10.03 -9.42
N GLY A 176 -20.33 10.58 -10.61
CA GLY A 176 -21.02 9.86 -11.68
C GLY A 176 -20.29 8.59 -12.17
N ALA A 177 -18.97 8.51 -12.01
CA ALA A 177 -18.17 7.34 -12.34
C ALA A 177 -18.21 6.24 -11.25
N ALA A 178 -18.66 6.56 -10.03
CA ALA A 178 -18.74 5.61 -8.94
C ALA A 178 -19.93 4.65 -9.09
N PRO A 179 -19.88 3.43 -8.53
CA PRO A 179 -21.06 2.56 -8.41
C PRO A 179 -22.22 3.26 -7.68
N LYS A 180 -23.47 2.93 -8.04
CA LYS A 180 -24.67 3.58 -7.48
C LYS A 180 -24.73 3.61 -5.95
N VAL A 181 -24.24 2.54 -5.30
CA VAL A 181 -24.17 2.49 -3.83
C VAL A 181 -23.21 3.55 -3.29
N HIS A 182 -22.01 3.65 -3.89
CA HIS A 182 -20.99 4.62 -3.49
C HIS A 182 -21.43 6.06 -3.79
N GLN A 183 -22.21 6.31 -4.85
CA GLN A 183 -22.76 7.64 -5.11
C GLN A 183 -23.63 8.14 -3.94
N VAL A 184 -24.46 7.26 -3.36
CA VAL A 184 -25.27 7.58 -2.18
C VAL A 184 -24.38 7.78 -0.96
N GLU A 185 -23.40 6.90 -0.76
CA GLU A 185 -22.47 6.98 0.37
C GLU A 185 -21.60 8.25 0.32
N LEU A 186 -21.18 8.72 -0.86
CA LEU A 186 -20.43 9.98 -1.03
C LEU A 186 -21.23 11.17 -0.47
N ASN A 187 -22.53 11.24 -0.74
CA ASN A 187 -23.39 12.29 -0.19
C ASN A 187 -23.45 12.24 1.35
N TRP A 188 -23.46 11.03 1.93
CA TRP A 188 -23.41 10.87 3.38
C TRP A 188 -22.04 11.27 3.96
N ILE A 189 -20.94 10.91 3.29
CA ILE A 189 -19.59 11.29 3.70
C ILE A 189 -19.43 12.82 3.71
N VAL A 190 -19.85 13.49 2.64
CA VAL A 190 -19.85 14.96 2.55
C VAL A 190 -20.67 15.57 3.69
N SER A 191 -21.85 15.02 3.97
CA SER A 191 -22.71 15.49 5.07
C SER A 191 -22.04 15.34 6.43
N ILE A 192 -21.33 14.23 6.65
CA ILE A 192 -20.60 13.98 7.89
C ILE A 192 -19.42 14.94 8.03
N GLN A 193 -18.63 15.16 6.98
CA GLN A 193 -17.53 16.13 7.03
C GLN A 193 -18.02 17.54 7.37
N ASN A 194 -19.08 18.01 6.71
CA ASN A 194 -19.68 19.32 6.98
C ASN A 194 -20.15 19.50 8.44
N GLU A 195 -20.61 18.43 9.09
CA GLU A 195 -21.00 18.48 10.51
C GLU A 195 -19.78 18.44 11.44
N PHE A 196 -18.74 17.68 11.09
CA PHE A 196 -17.51 17.59 11.87
C PHE A 196 -16.64 18.85 11.77
N ASP A 197 -16.68 19.57 10.66
CA ASP A 197 -15.99 20.86 10.50
C ASP A 197 -16.49 21.93 11.48
N LYS A 198 -17.69 21.74 12.04
CA LYS A 198 -18.27 22.59 13.09
C LYS A 198 -17.82 22.17 14.50
N MET A 199 -17.13 21.03 14.64
CA MET A 199 -16.74 20.45 15.93
C MET A 199 -15.30 20.85 16.34
N PRO A 200 -14.92 20.72 17.62
CA PRO A 200 -13.56 21.00 18.07
C PRO A 200 -12.48 20.14 17.40
N SER A 201 -11.27 20.69 17.27
CA SER A 201 -10.10 20.04 16.62
C SER A 201 -9.67 18.70 17.24
N VAL A 202 -10.16 18.36 18.44
CA VAL A 202 -9.97 17.05 19.08
C VAL A 202 -10.39 15.90 18.15
N PHE A 203 -11.44 16.11 17.34
CA PHE A 203 -11.93 15.10 16.38
C PHE A 203 -10.99 14.90 15.18
N ALA A 204 -10.18 15.89 14.81
CA ALA A 204 -9.17 15.73 13.77
C ALA A 204 -8.03 14.79 14.25
N ASN A 205 -7.63 14.92 15.52
CA ASN A 205 -6.60 14.05 16.10
C ASN A 205 -7.04 12.57 16.17
N THR A 206 -8.33 12.31 16.40
CA THR A 206 -8.87 10.93 16.44
C THR A 206 -8.85 10.24 15.08
N VAL A 207 -8.87 11.00 13.99
CA VAL A 207 -8.77 10.48 12.62
C VAL A 207 -7.36 9.99 12.34
N LEU A 208 -6.36 10.82 12.64
CA LEU A 208 -4.94 10.45 12.48
C LEU A 208 -4.61 9.20 13.32
N LEU A 209 -5.16 9.11 14.53
CA LEU A 209 -5.03 7.93 15.38
C LEU A 209 -5.67 6.70 14.73
N THR A 210 -6.87 6.82 14.18
CA THR A 210 -7.57 5.71 13.53
C THR A 210 -6.83 5.22 12.29
N ASP A 211 -6.24 6.12 11.50
CA ASP A 211 -5.43 5.71 10.35
C ASP A 211 -4.14 4.99 10.78
N SER A 212 -3.50 5.48 11.84
CA SER A 212 -2.29 4.87 12.41
C SER A 212 -2.54 3.43 12.89
N LEU A 213 -3.73 3.12 13.42
CA LEU A 213 -4.09 1.77 13.88
C LEU A 213 -4.12 0.71 12.76
N ALA A 214 -4.25 1.12 11.50
CA ALA A 214 -4.23 0.21 10.36
C ALA A 214 -2.81 -0.22 9.95
N LYS A 215 -1.76 0.42 10.49
CA LYS A 215 -0.38 0.17 10.07
C LYS A 215 0.16 -1.16 10.67
N PRO A 216 0.94 -1.95 9.92
CA PRO A 216 1.41 -3.27 10.39
C PRO A 216 2.25 -3.24 11.68
N TRP A 217 2.98 -2.15 11.94
CA TRP A 217 3.81 -2.01 13.13
C TRP A 217 3.01 -2.11 14.44
N VAL A 218 1.74 -1.67 14.43
CA VAL A 218 0.87 -1.72 15.63
C VAL A 218 0.71 -3.15 16.11
N PHE A 219 0.50 -4.09 15.19
CA PHE A 219 0.30 -5.49 15.51
C PHE A 219 1.59 -6.17 15.96
N ILE A 220 2.74 -5.80 15.38
CA ILE A 220 4.06 -6.30 15.82
C ILE A 220 4.36 -5.84 17.25
N VAL A 221 4.03 -4.58 17.58
CA VAL A 221 4.21 -4.03 18.92
C VAL A 221 3.26 -4.68 19.94
N ILE A 222 2.02 -5.03 19.56
CA ILE A 222 1.04 -5.67 20.46
C ILE A 222 1.30 -7.18 20.64
N LEU A 223 1.90 -7.87 19.66
CA LEU A 223 2.12 -9.32 19.71
C LEU A 223 2.87 -9.81 20.97
N PRO A 224 3.94 -9.13 21.45
CA PRO A 224 4.55 -9.39 22.76
C PRO A 224 3.57 -9.48 23.92
N LEU A 225 2.59 -8.58 23.98
CA LEU A 225 1.58 -8.53 25.04
C LEU A 225 0.62 -9.71 24.95
N ILE A 226 0.19 -10.06 23.73
CA ILE A 226 -0.65 -11.24 23.47
C ILE A 226 0.08 -12.53 23.88
N ALA A 227 1.35 -12.67 23.51
CA ALA A 227 2.18 -13.81 23.86
C ALA A 227 2.41 -13.92 25.37
N TRP A 228 2.61 -12.79 26.06
CA TRP A 228 2.74 -12.75 27.51
C TRP A 228 1.46 -13.18 28.23
N TYR A 229 0.30 -12.67 27.82
CA TYR A 229 -0.96 -12.91 28.53
C TYR A 229 -1.59 -14.27 28.21
N PHE A 230 -1.62 -14.68 26.94
CA PHE A 230 -2.29 -15.90 26.49
C PHE A 230 -1.36 -17.07 26.16
N GLY A 231 -0.04 -16.84 26.19
CA GLY A 231 0.98 -17.81 25.83
C GLY A 231 1.23 -17.93 24.32
N ARG A 232 2.29 -18.67 23.99
CA ARG A 232 2.80 -18.81 22.61
C ARG A 232 1.77 -19.37 21.63
N ASN A 233 1.04 -20.42 21.99
CA ASN A 233 0.11 -21.08 21.07
C ASN A 233 -1.00 -20.13 20.61
N PHE A 234 -1.53 -19.31 21.53
CA PHE A 234 -2.51 -18.31 21.17
C PHE A 234 -1.89 -17.15 20.38
N ALA A 235 -0.66 -16.73 20.68
CA ALA A 235 0.02 -15.72 19.88
C ALA A 235 0.27 -16.17 18.43
N LEU A 236 0.62 -17.44 18.20
CA LEU A 236 0.72 -18.01 16.85
C LEU A 236 -0.64 -18.03 16.15
N LYS A 237 -1.71 -18.39 16.86
CA LYS A 237 -3.09 -18.31 16.34
C LYS A 237 -3.49 -16.88 15.99
N PHE A 238 -3.18 -15.92 16.84
CA PHE A 238 -3.43 -14.50 16.63
C PHE A 238 -2.66 -13.97 15.40
N GLY A 239 -1.36 -14.27 15.31
CA GLY A 239 -0.53 -13.88 14.16
C GLY A 239 -0.97 -14.52 12.85
N PHE A 240 -1.32 -15.82 12.87
CA PHE A 240 -1.86 -16.51 11.69
C PHE A 240 -3.17 -15.87 11.21
N THR A 241 -4.06 -15.52 12.14
CA THR A 241 -5.34 -14.85 11.84
C THR A 241 -5.10 -13.47 11.22
N LEU A 242 -4.24 -12.66 11.85
CA LEU A 242 -3.84 -11.33 11.36
C LEU A 242 -3.35 -11.41 9.90
N ILE A 243 -2.41 -12.31 9.63
CA ILE A 243 -1.80 -12.50 8.31
C ILE A 243 -2.84 -12.96 7.29
N SER A 244 -3.63 -13.98 7.64
CA SER A 244 -4.63 -14.55 6.73
C SER A 244 -5.68 -13.51 6.35
N VAL A 245 -6.22 -12.75 7.31
CA VAL A 245 -7.20 -11.68 7.04
C VAL A 245 -6.58 -10.57 6.21
N THR A 246 -5.32 -10.22 6.47
CA THR A 246 -4.63 -9.17 5.70
C THR A 246 -4.44 -9.61 4.25
N LEU A 247 -3.91 -10.82 4.01
CA LEU A 247 -3.72 -11.35 2.66
C LEU A 247 -5.06 -11.45 1.91
N LEU A 248 -6.12 -11.95 2.55
CA LEU A 248 -7.45 -12.01 1.93
C LEU A 248 -7.98 -10.61 1.58
N THR A 249 -7.72 -9.61 2.41
CA THR A 249 -8.11 -8.23 2.13
C THR A 249 -7.33 -7.66 0.94
N LEU A 250 -6.01 -7.90 0.86
CA LEU A 250 -5.18 -7.45 -0.26
C LEU A 250 -5.58 -8.12 -1.58
N ILE A 251 -5.90 -9.41 -1.56
CA ILE A 251 -6.44 -10.13 -2.72
C ILE A 251 -7.77 -9.48 -3.16
N ALA A 252 -8.64 -9.14 -2.22
CA ALA A 252 -9.91 -8.50 -2.52
C ALA A 252 -9.72 -7.06 -3.05
N HIS A 253 -8.77 -6.29 -2.52
CA HIS A 253 -8.41 -4.96 -3.03
C HIS A 253 -8.10 -5.04 -4.52
N GLN A 254 -7.25 -5.99 -4.91
CA GLN A 254 -6.87 -6.17 -6.31
C GLN A 254 -7.97 -6.81 -7.18
N GLY A 255 -8.79 -7.68 -6.60
CA GLY A 255 -9.88 -8.36 -7.31
C GLY A 255 -11.08 -7.46 -7.61
N PHE A 256 -11.43 -6.55 -6.70
CA PHE A 256 -12.57 -5.64 -6.86
C PHE A 256 -12.17 -4.28 -7.44
N GLY A 257 -10.99 -3.75 -7.08
CA GLY A 257 -10.49 -2.49 -7.63
C GLY A 257 -11.35 -1.27 -7.30
N PHE A 258 -12.10 -1.27 -6.19
CA PHE A 258 -12.89 -0.10 -5.80
C PHE A 258 -12.01 0.96 -5.13
N PRO A 259 -11.83 2.14 -5.75
CA PRO A 259 -11.03 3.18 -5.17
C PRO A 259 -11.75 3.82 -4.00
N ARG A 260 -10.97 4.51 -3.17
CA ARG A 260 -11.43 5.24 -2.00
C ARG A 260 -12.35 6.41 -2.37
N PRO A 261 -13.18 6.92 -1.43
CA PRO A 261 -14.07 8.06 -1.66
C PRO A 261 -13.40 9.30 -2.28
N HIS A 262 -12.21 9.66 -1.78
CA HIS A 262 -11.46 10.82 -2.26
C HIS A 262 -10.95 10.70 -3.70
N ALA A 263 -10.97 9.51 -4.29
CA ALA A 263 -10.65 9.34 -5.71
C ALA A 263 -11.70 10.01 -6.61
N TYR A 264 -12.99 10.04 -6.20
CA TYR A 264 -14.09 10.68 -6.94
C TYR A 264 -14.31 12.14 -6.56
N LEU A 265 -13.97 12.50 -5.32
CA LEU A 265 -14.14 13.83 -4.76
C LEU A 265 -12.92 14.17 -3.89
N PRO A 266 -11.86 14.77 -4.46
CA PRO A 266 -10.58 14.99 -3.76
C PRO A 266 -10.69 15.84 -2.50
N THR A 267 -11.68 16.74 -2.43
CA THR A 267 -11.93 17.56 -1.24
C THR A 267 -12.23 16.74 0.01
N LEU A 268 -12.56 15.44 -0.13
CA LEU A 268 -12.77 14.53 1.00
C LEU A 268 -11.46 14.04 1.66
N LYS A 269 -10.29 14.25 1.03
CA LYS A 269 -9.01 13.72 1.50
C LYS A 269 -8.52 14.47 2.75
N LEU A 270 -8.65 13.85 3.93
CA LEU A 270 -8.11 14.40 5.18
C LEU A 270 -6.83 13.70 5.65
N VAL A 271 -6.53 12.52 5.12
CA VAL A 271 -5.33 11.75 5.46
C VAL A 271 -4.67 11.19 4.22
N MET A 272 -3.35 11.07 4.27
CA MET A 272 -2.58 10.45 3.19
C MET A 272 -2.95 8.97 3.06
N SER A 273 -3.62 8.65 1.97
CA SER A 273 -4.05 7.30 1.65
C SER A 273 -4.20 7.12 0.13
N SER A 274 -3.87 5.93 -0.34
CA SER A 274 -3.81 5.56 -1.76
C SER A 274 -4.38 4.15 -2.00
N GLY A 275 -4.63 3.83 -3.26
CA GLY A 275 -5.13 2.52 -3.68
C GLY A 275 -6.59 2.28 -3.29
N TYR A 276 -6.93 1.00 -3.14
CA TYR A 276 -8.31 0.54 -2.97
C TYR A 276 -8.74 0.48 -1.50
N SER A 277 -10.05 0.66 -1.24
CA SER A 277 -10.62 0.60 0.12
C SER A 277 -11.42 -0.66 0.41
N PHE A 278 -11.92 -1.36 -0.62
CA PHE A 278 -12.86 -2.46 -0.44
C PHE A 278 -12.16 -3.84 -0.37
N PRO A 279 -12.34 -4.62 0.71
CA PRO A 279 -12.98 -4.27 1.98
C PRO A 279 -12.00 -3.57 2.95
N SER A 280 -12.53 -2.98 4.02
CA SER A 280 -11.71 -2.27 5.00
C SER A 280 -10.84 -3.24 5.83
N LEU A 281 -9.52 -3.15 5.65
CA LEU A 281 -8.54 -3.94 6.40
C LEU A 281 -8.65 -3.74 7.92
N LEU A 282 -8.75 -2.48 8.36
CA LEU A 282 -8.82 -2.18 9.79
C LEU A 282 -10.07 -2.77 10.44
N ALA A 283 -11.22 -2.70 9.75
CA ALA A 283 -12.47 -3.29 10.22
C ALA A 283 -12.37 -4.83 10.29
N ALA A 284 -11.79 -5.45 9.27
CA ALA A 284 -11.57 -6.90 9.23
C ALA A 284 -10.67 -7.38 10.38
N LEU A 285 -9.55 -6.69 10.61
CA LEU A 285 -8.64 -7.00 11.70
C LEU A 285 -9.26 -6.73 13.08
N TRP A 286 -9.95 -5.60 13.25
CA TRP A 286 -10.65 -5.29 14.49
C TRP A 286 -11.63 -6.41 14.86
N VAL A 287 -12.56 -6.74 13.98
CA VAL A 287 -13.58 -7.77 14.25
C VAL A 287 -12.91 -9.13 14.43
N SER A 288 -11.99 -9.49 13.56
CA SER A 288 -11.39 -10.82 13.60
C SER A 288 -10.63 -11.05 14.90
N LEU A 289 -9.70 -10.15 15.23
CA LEU A 289 -8.80 -10.32 16.37
C LEU A 289 -9.51 -10.12 17.71
N THR A 290 -10.47 -9.19 17.80
CA THR A 290 -11.25 -9.00 19.04
C THR A 290 -12.17 -10.19 19.32
N LEU A 291 -12.86 -10.72 18.31
CA LEU A 291 -13.66 -11.94 18.47
C LEU A 291 -12.79 -13.14 18.86
N LEU A 292 -11.58 -13.26 18.30
CA LEU A 292 -10.64 -14.32 18.65
C LEU A 292 -10.19 -14.23 20.12
N VAL A 293 -9.94 -13.01 20.61
CA VAL A 293 -9.61 -12.75 22.02
C VAL A 293 -10.81 -13.07 22.93
N PHE A 294 -12.03 -12.62 22.59
CA PHE A 294 -13.21 -12.93 23.40
C PHE A 294 -13.56 -14.42 23.39
N TRP A 295 -13.35 -15.11 22.27
CA TRP A 295 -13.45 -16.56 22.20
C TRP A 295 -12.48 -17.22 23.17
N LYS A 296 -11.19 -16.82 23.19
CA LYS A 296 -10.20 -17.37 24.12
C LYS A 296 -10.51 -17.11 25.59
N LEU A 297 -11.17 -16.00 25.88
CA LEU A 297 -11.65 -15.65 27.22
C LEU A 297 -12.97 -16.34 27.61
N ASN A 298 -13.57 -17.15 26.72
CA ASN A 298 -14.90 -17.74 26.87
C ASN A 298 -16.02 -16.69 27.06
N ARG A 299 -15.89 -15.51 26.44
CA ARG A 299 -16.80 -14.36 26.57
C ARG A 299 -17.52 -13.98 25.27
N LEU A 300 -17.45 -14.82 24.23
CA LEU A 300 -17.91 -14.45 22.88
C LEU A 300 -19.40 -14.07 22.83
N LEU A 301 -20.24 -14.72 23.63
CA LEU A 301 -21.69 -14.47 23.70
C LEU A 301 -22.08 -13.43 24.76
N GLU A 302 -21.11 -12.85 25.48
CA GLU A 302 -21.42 -11.80 26.46
C GLU A 302 -21.85 -10.51 25.75
N GLN A 303 -22.89 -9.85 26.28
CA GLN A 303 -23.36 -8.57 25.76
C GLN A 303 -22.23 -7.52 25.69
N LYS A 304 -21.31 -7.53 26.67
CA LYS A 304 -20.15 -6.62 26.70
C LYS A 304 -19.18 -6.87 25.53
N ALA A 305 -18.95 -8.13 25.17
CA ALA A 305 -18.08 -8.47 24.04
C ALA A 305 -18.67 -7.96 22.72
N ILE A 306 -19.96 -8.22 22.50
CA ILE A 306 -20.70 -7.73 21.33
C ILE A 306 -20.66 -6.20 21.27
N LEU A 307 -20.91 -5.53 22.39
CA LEU A 307 -20.88 -4.07 22.47
C LEU A 307 -19.49 -3.50 22.12
N ILE A 308 -18.40 -4.13 22.59
CA ILE A 308 -17.04 -3.69 22.27
C ILE A 308 -16.76 -3.82 20.77
N VAL A 309 -17.10 -4.96 20.17
CA VAL A 309 -16.90 -5.18 18.73
C VAL A 309 -17.69 -4.15 17.91
N LEU A 310 -18.97 -3.96 18.22
CA LEU A 310 -19.83 -3.00 17.53
C LEU A 310 -19.39 -1.55 17.74
N ALA A 311 -19.00 -1.17 18.96
CA ALA A 311 -18.52 0.18 19.25
C ALA A 311 -17.24 0.49 18.46
N GLY A 312 -16.29 -0.45 18.38
CA GLY A 312 -15.09 -0.27 17.57
C GLY A 312 -15.37 -0.25 16.06
N LEU A 313 -16.32 -1.06 15.58
CA LEU A 313 -16.77 -1.00 14.19
C LEU A 313 -17.40 0.36 13.85
N LEU A 314 -18.27 0.87 14.70
CA LEU A 314 -18.89 2.19 14.53
C LEU A 314 -17.84 3.31 14.57
N TRP A 315 -16.84 3.20 15.47
CA TRP A 315 -15.70 4.11 15.52
C TRP A 315 -14.92 4.11 14.19
N ILE A 316 -14.54 2.93 13.71
CA ILE A 316 -13.80 2.76 12.45
C ILE A 316 -14.62 3.31 11.29
N MET A 317 -15.91 2.98 11.23
CA MET A 317 -16.85 3.45 10.22
C MET A 317 -16.89 4.97 10.17
N LEU A 318 -17.12 5.61 11.32
CA LEU A 318 -17.20 7.05 11.43
C LEU A 318 -15.92 7.73 10.95
N PHE A 319 -14.76 7.32 11.46
CA PHE A 319 -13.51 8.04 11.20
C PHE A 319 -12.84 7.68 9.86
N LYS A 320 -13.00 6.46 9.34
CA LYS A 320 -12.50 6.12 8.00
C LYS A 320 -13.34 6.75 6.90
N SER A 321 -14.65 6.87 7.10
CA SER A 321 -15.53 7.59 6.18
C SER A 321 -15.35 9.09 6.30
N TYR A 322 -15.27 9.65 7.51
CA TYR A 322 -14.94 11.07 7.71
C TYR A 322 -13.60 11.44 7.09
N SER A 323 -12.58 10.57 7.10
CA SER A 323 -11.29 10.90 6.49
C SER A 323 -11.23 10.76 4.96
N GLY A 324 -12.34 10.36 4.32
CA GLY A 324 -12.40 10.06 2.88
C GLY A 324 -11.64 8.80 2.48
N SER A 325 -11.26 7.94 3.44
CA SER A 325 -10.37 6.80 3.21
C SER A 325 -11.08 5.46 3.00
N ALA A 326 -12.38 5.35 3.30
CA ALA A 326 -13.21 4.18 3.02
C ALA A 326 -14.72 4.53 3.04
N PHE A 327 -15.51 3.79 2.26
CA PHE A 327 -16.97 3.82 2.31
C PHE A 327 -17.53 3.07 3.53
N PHE A 328 -18.81 3.29 3.87
CA PHE A 328 -19.49 2.54 4.92
C PHE A 328 -19.58 1.06 4.57
N SER A 329 -19.92 0.77 3.32
CA SER A 329 -19.95 -0.56 2.72
C SER A 329 -18.61 -1.29 2.84
N ASP A 330 -17.48 -0.61 2.60
CA ASP A 330 -16.13 -1.17 2.79
C ASP A 330 -15.90 -1.64 4.23
N VAL A 331 -16.32 -0.83 5.20
CA VAL A 331 -16.15 -1.11 6.63
C VAL A 331 -17.03 -2.28 7.06
N LEU A 332 -18.28 -2.32 6.61
CA LEU A 332 -19.19 -3.45 6.86
C LEU A 332 -18.64 -4.75 6.27
N MET A 333 -18.20 -4.72 5.01
CA MET A 333 -17.66 -5.91 4.35
C MET A 333 -16.32 -6.36 4.97
N GLY A 334 -15.51 -5.42 5.45
CA GLY A 334 -14.34 -5.74 6.27
C GLY A 334 -14.73 -6.49 7.54
N GLY A 335 -15.72 -5.97 8.28
CA GLY A 335 -16.23 -6.64 9.48
C GLY A 335 -16.78 -8.05 9.20
N VAL A 336 -17.52 -8.23 8.10
CA VAL A 336 -18.01 -9.55 7.66
C VAL A 336 -16.84 -10.51 7.37
N LEU A 337 -15.84 -10.07 6.59
CA LEU A 337 -14.65 -10.87 6.31
C LEU A 337 -13.94 -11.29 7.60
N GLY A 338 -13.76 -10.35 8.54
CA GLY A 338 -13.13 -10.60 9.83
C GLY A 338 -13.90 -11.61 10.69
N ALA A 339 -15.23 -11.49 10.74
CA ALA A 339 -16.08 -12.42 11.47
C ALA A 339 -16.05 -13.83 10.87
N LEU A 340 -16.10 -13.96 9.54
CA LEU A 340 -15.99 -15.24 8.84
C LEU A 340 -14.63 -15.90 9.08
N ALA A 341 -13.54 -15.13 9.03
CA ALA A 341 -12.20 -15.64 9.30
C ALA A 341 -12.10 -16.22 10.72
N THR A 342 -12.59 -15.49 11.73
CA THR A 342 -12.57 -15.98 13.12
C THR A 342 -13.50 -17.17 13.30
N TRP A 343 -14.69 -17.15 12.69
CA TRP A 343 -15.60 -18.29 12.72
C TRP A 343 -14.94 -19.56 12.17
N HIS A 344 -14.20 -19.47 11.06
CA HIS A 344 -13.45 -20.60 10.50
C HIS A 344 -12.39 -21.14 11.45
N ILE A 345 -11.60 -20.26 12.09
CA ILE A 345 -10.55 -20.67 13.03
C ILE A 345 -11.15 -21.31 14.28
N VAL A 346 -12.18 -20.70 14.87
CA VAL A 346 -12.87 -21.22 16.05
C VAL A 346 -13.54 -22.56 15.75
N ARG A 347 -14.23 -22.67 14.61
CA ARG A 347 -14.86 -23.92 14.16
C ARG A 347 -13.83 -25.04 13.97
N LEU A 348 -12.67 -24.72 13.40
CA LEU A 348 -11.61 -25.70 13.20
C LEU A 348 -11.01 -26.14 14.54
N ASP A 349 -10.89 -25.23 15.52
CA ASP A 349 -10.32 -25.52 16.85
C ASP A 349 -11.23 -26.41 17.69
N ALA A 350 -12.54 -26.32 17.46
CA ALA A 350 -13.53 -27.14 18.15
C ALA A 350 -13.58 -28.60 17.63
N LYS A 351 -12.89 -28.93 16.53
CA LYS A 351 -12.88 -30.30 16.01
C LYS A 351 -11.91 -31.19 16.81
N PRO A 352 -12.36 -32.34 17.32
CA PRO A 352 -11.51 -33.23 18.14
C PRO A 352 -10.35 -33.84 17.37
N ASP A 353 -10.48 -34.00 16.05
CA ASP A 353 -9.47 -34.64 15.19
C ASP A 353 -8.37 -33.69 14.73
N VAL A 354 -8.45 -32.40 15.06
CA VAL A 354 -7.52 -31.36 14.59
C VAL A 354 -6.93 -30.60 15.76
N ASP A 355 -5.64 -30.84 16.04
CA ASP A 355 -4.90 -29.99 16.97
C ASP A 355 -4.36 -28.75 16.24
N ILE A 356 -5.10 -27.64 16.30
CA ILE A 356 -4.66 -26.36 15.73
C ILE A 356 -3.37 -25.86 16.37
N SER A 357 -3.17 -26.10 17.68
CA SER A 357 -1.97 -25.61 18.36
C SER A 357 -0.72 -26.30 17.80
N ALA A 358 -0.80 -27.62 17.56
CA ALA A 358 0.25 -28.35 16.87
C ALA A 358 0.41 -27.89 15.41
N LEU A 359 -0.70 -27.70 14.68
CA LEU A 359 -0.69 -27.28 13.28
C LEU A 359 -0.03 -25.91 13.09
N LEU A 360 -0.42 -24.90 13.88
CA LEU A 360 0.14 -23.55 13.79
C LEU A 360 1.55 -23.42 14.39
N SER A 361 1.96 -24.39 15.20
CA SER A 361 3.36 -24.53 15.63
C SER A 361 4.23 -25.25 14.61
N SER A 362 3.63 -25.87 13.59
CA SER A 362 4.37 -26.58 12.55
C SER A 362 4.98 -25.61 11.55
N LYS A 363 6.20 -25.90 11.12
CA LYS A 363 6.89 -25.13 10.06
C LYS A 363 6.13 -25.15 8.72
N GLY A 364 5.38 -26.21 8.45
CA GLY A 364 4.71 -26.41 7.16
C GLY A 364 3.70 -25.32 6.82
N VAL A 365 2.89 -24.89 7.81
CA VAL A 365 1.87 -23.86 7.60
C VAL A 365 2.49 -22.51 7.24
N TRP A 366 3.57 -22.13 7.93
CA TRP A 366 4.23 -20.85 7.71
C TRP A 366 4.97 -20.80 6.38
N TRP A 367 5.65 -21.90 5.99
CA TRP A 367 6.24 -22.00 4.66
C TRP A 367 5.19 -22.05 3.54
N ALA A 368 4.04 -22.69 3.77
CA ALA A 368 2.93 -22.68 2.82
C ALA A 368 2.34 -21.28 2.63
N LEU A 369 2.14 -20.51 3.71
CA LEU A 369 1.74 -19.12 3.61
C LEU A 369 2.80 -18.25 2.93
N CYS A 370 4.09 -18.47 3.23
CA CYS A 370 5.18 -17.78 2.56
C CYS A 370 5.17 -18.05 1.05
N LEU A 371 5.00 -19.32 0.65
CA LEU A 371 4.90 -19.71 -0.76
C LEU A 371 3.68 -19.09 -1.44
N LEU A 372 2.52 -19.10 -0.77
CA LEU A 372 1.32 -18.43 -1.26
C LEU A 372 1.59 -16.93 -1.48
N SER A 373 2.22 -16.26 -0.52
CA SER A 373 2.57 -14.85 -0.66
C SER A 373 3.53 -14.59 -1.81
N VAL A 374 4.50 -15.49 -2.07
CA VAL A 374 5.40 -15.39 -3.24
C VAL A 374 4.60 -15.51 -4.54
N VAL A 375 3.66 -16.46 -4.61
CA VAL A 375 2.77 -16.60 -5.78
C VAL A 375 1.95 -15.33 -5.99
N LEU A 376 1.41 -14.74 -4.91
CA LEU A 376 0.67 -13.48 -4.98
C LEU A 376 1.55 -12.33 -5.47
N THR A 377 2.80 -12.21 -5.02
CA THR A 377 3.75 -11.20 -5.52
C THR A 377 4.05 -11.38 -7.02
N VAL A 378 4.09 -12.62 -7.52
CA VAL A 378 4.30 -12.88 -8.95
C VAL A 378 3.07 -12.51 -9.77
N ILE A 379 1.86 -12.78 -9.27
CA ILE A 379 0.61 -12.43 -9.95
C ILE A 379 0.38 -10.92 -9.91
N TRP A 380 0.67 -10.29 -8.78
CA TRP A 380 0.49 -8.86 -8.53
C TRP A 380 1.77 -8.31 -7.88
N PRO A 381 2.66 -7.68 -8.66
CA PRO A 381 3.96 -7.20 -8.20
C PRO A 381 3.84 -5.91 -7.35
N LEU A 382 2.98 -5.94 -6.33
CA LEU A 382 2.79 -4.84 -5.39
C LEU A 382 3.87 -4.86 -4.30
N PRO A 383 4.46 -3.72 -3.94
CA PRO A 383 5.41 -3.63 -2.82
C PRO A 383 4.88 -4.25 -1.52
N THR A 384 3.59 -4.06 -1.26
CA THR A 384 2.93 -4.61 -0.07
C THR A 384 2.99 -6.14 0.01
N PHE A 385 2.86 -6.86 -1.12
CA PHE A 385 3.02 -8.32 -1.11
C PHE A 385 4.47 -8.74 -0.85
N SER A 386 5.44 -8.02 -1.39
CA SER A 386 6.86 -8.23 -1.11
C SER A 386 7.20 -8.04 0.37
N PHE A 387 6.60 -7.04 1.02
CA PHE A 387 6.75 -6.84 2.47
C PHE A 387 6.19 -8.03 3.26
N TRP A 388 5.04 -8.57 2.85
CA TRP A 388 4.46 -9.76 3.46
C TRP A 388 5.29 -11.03 3.23
N VAL A 389 5.91 -11.19 2.06
CA VAL A 389 6.88 -12.27 1.79
C VAL A 389 8.03 -12.19 2.79
N ALA A 390 8.62 -11.00 2.99
CA ALA A 390 9.73 -10.83 3.92
C ALA A 390 9.33 -11.14 5.38
N ILE A 391 8.16 -10.68 5.80
CA ILE A 391 7.59 -10.99 7.13
C ILE A 391 7.38 -12.51 7.28
N LEU A 392 6.71 -13.15 6.32
CA LEU A 392 6.37 -14.57 6.37
C LEU A 392 7.61 -15.45 6.32
N MET A 393 8.60 -15.10 5.50
CA MET A 393 9.88 -15.79 5.45
C MET A 393 10.59 -15.70 6.81
N THR A 394 10.60 -14.51 7.42
CA THR A 394 11.18 -14.31 8.76
C THR A 394 10.48 -15.18 9.81
N ILE A 395 9.14 -15.18 9.82
CA ILE A 395 8.34 -16.00 10.75
C ILE A 395 8.56 -17.49 10.49
N ALA A 396 8.57 -17.93 9.23
CA ALA A 396 8.78 -19.34 8.87
C ALA A 396 10.17 -19.83 9.29
N CYS A 397 11.21 -19.02 9.06
CA CYS A 397 12.57 -19.27 9.55
C CYS A 397 12.60 -19.35 11.08
N LEU A 398 12.00 -18.39 11.79
CA LEU A 398 11.93 -18.41 13.25
C LEU A 398 11.22 -19.65 13.78
N VAL A 399 10.06 -20.02 13.24
CA VAL A 399 9.33 -21.24 13.66
C VAL A 399 10.14 -22.50 13.35
N THR A 400 10.95 -22.51 12.29
CA THR A 400 11.81 -23.65 11.94
C THR A 400 13.04 -23.77 12.84
N LEU A 401 13.67 -22.64 13.19
CA LEU A 401 14.94 -22.59 13.92
C LEU A 401 14.76 -22.56 15.45
N THR A 402 13.57 -22.21 15.92
CA THR A 402 13.30 -22.10 17.36
C THR A 402 12.54 -23.31 17.86
N ASP A 403 13.12 -23.97 18.87
CA ASP A 403 12.51 -25.14 19.49
C ASP A 403 11.09 -24.84 20.00
N SER A 404 10.23 -25.85 19.94
CA SER A 404 8.86 -25.78 20.43
C SER A 404 8.73 -25.60 21.95
N LYS A 405 9.83 -25.36 22.67
CA LYS A 405 9.81 -25.16 24.12
C LYS A 405 8.85 -24.01 24.45
N PRO A 406 7.98 -24.17 25.46
CA PRO A 406 7.12 -23.08 25.87
C PRO A 406 8.01 -21.90 26.29
N LEU A 407 7.51 -20.68 26.12
CA LEU A 407 8.01 -19.52 26.85
C LEU A 407 7.66 -19.77 28.33
N VAL A 408 8.37 -20.69 29.00
CA VAL A 408 8.13 -21.09 30.40
C VAL A 408 8.57 -20.01 31.38
N VAL A 409 9.24 -18.96 30.90
CA VAL A 409 9.64 -17.82 31.72
C VAL A 409 8.52 -16.79 31.71
N GLN A 410 7.78 -16.68 32.82
CA GLN A 410 6.86 -15.56 33.04
C GLN A 410 7.67 -14.27 33.16
N PHE A 411 7.79 -13.54 32.06
CA PHE A 411 8.36 -12.20 32.09
C PHE A 411 7.47 -11.27 32.93
N SER A 412 8.08 -10.36 33.68
CA SER A 412 7.31 -9.31 34.34
C SER A 412 6.67 -8.38 33.30
N PHE A 413 5.48 -7.85 33.60
CA PHE A 413 4.78 -6.90 32.72
C PHE A 413 5.66 -5.70 32.30
N LYS A 414 6.58 -5.26 33.19
CA LYS A 414 7.53 -4.18 32.89
C LYS A 414 8.50 -4.54 31.76
N ILE A 415 8.96 -5.80 31.69
CA ILE A 415 9.83 -6.27 30.61
C ILE A 415 9.07 -6.22 29.28
N VAL A 416 7.82 -6.69 29.27
CA VAL A 416 6.97 -6.67 28.06
C VAL A 416 6.78 -5.24 27.56
N LEU A 417 6.45 -4.30 28.45
CA LEU A 417 6.38 -2.87 28.10
C LEU A 417 7.71 -2.33 27.57
N GLY A 418 8.84 -2.74 28.17
CA GLY A 418 10.17 -2.38 27.66
C GLY A 418 10.43 -2.87 26.24
N VAL A 419 10.04 -4.12 25.93
CA VAL A 419 10.13 -4.66 24.56
C VAL A 419 9.22 -3.88 23.60
N MET A 420 7.99 -3.59 24.00
CA MET A 420 7.06 -2.79 23.18
C MET A 420 7.64 -1.39 22.86
N ALA A 421 8.20 -0.72 23.87
CA ALA A 421 8.84 0.59 23.70
C ALA A 421 10.08 0.50 22.79
N MET A 422 10.89 -0.55 22.93
CA MET A 422 12.04 -0.80 22.06
C MET A 422 11.62 -1.04 20.60
N LEU A 423 10.55 -1.80 20.36
CA LEU A 423 10.02 -2.01 19.01
C LEU A 423 9.49 -0.72 18.40
N LEU A 424 8.81 0.11 19.18
CA LEU A 424 8.35 1.42 18.73
C LEU A 424 9.53 2.34 18.38
N ALA A 425 10.55 2.41 19.25
CA ALA A 425 11.76 3.18 19.00
C ALA A 425 12.51 2.67 17.76
N GLY A 426 12.60 1.35 17.58
CA GLY A 426 13.18 0.73 16.39
C GLY A 426 12.45 1.14 15.10
N ASN A 427 11.11 1.17 15.12
CA ASN A 427 10.31 1.61 13.97
C ASN A 427 10.58 3.09 13.62
N LEU A 428 10.73 3.94 14.63
CA LEU A 428 11.06 5.36 14.43
C LEU A 428 12.48 5.53 13.86
N LEU A 429 13.46 4.79 14.39
CA LEU A 429 14.84 4.80 13.90
C LEU A 429 14.94 4.34 12.44
N ILE A 430 14.21 3.30 12.04
CA ILE A 430 14.18 2.84 10.64
C ILE A 430 13.57 3.91 9.74
N SER A 431 12.51 4.60 10.18
CA SER A 431 11.89 5.68 9.42
C SER A 431 12.85 6.86 9.22
N TRP A 432 13.59 7.22 10.27
CA TRP A 432 14.63 8.24 10.20
C TRP A 432 15.82 7.82 9.32
N ALA A 433 16.24 6.56 9.36
CA ALA A 433 17.29 6.05 8.46
C ALA A 433 16.83 6.05 6.99
N GLY A 434 15.55 5.75 6.74
CA GLY A 434 14.95 5.73 5.41
C GLY A 434 15.00 7.07 4.69
N SER A 435 14.90 8.20 5.41
CA SER A 435 14.93 9.52 4.79
C SER A 435 16.27 9.86 4.14
N PHE A 436 17.37 9.19 4.50
CA PHE A 436 18.67 9.41 3.87
C PHE A 436 18.83 8.72 2.52
N VAL A 437 17.93 7.80 2.16
CA VAL A 437 18.00 7.05 0.89
C VAL A 437 16.77 7.23 0.01
N SER A 438 15.89 8.18 0.37
CA SER A 438 14.63 8.46 -0.35
C SER A 438 14.85 8.88 -1.81
N PHE A 439 16.06 9.33 -2.16
CA PHE A 439 16.43 9.63 -3.55
C PHE A 439 16.47 8.36 -4.45
N SER A 440 16.64 7.18 -3.85
CA SER A 440 16.73 5.90 -4.55
C SER A 440 15.52 5.02 -4.24
N GLY A 441 14.70 4.74 -5.26
CA GLY A 441 13.56 3.82 -5.15
C GLY A 441 13.98 2.43 -4.68
N ILE A 442 15.09 1.88 -5.19
CA ILE A 442 15.60 0.55 -4.80
C ILE A 442 16.03 0.53 -3.33
N ALA A 443 16.81 1.53 -2.88
CA ALA A 443 17.27 1.58 -1.50
C ALA A 443 16.11 1.77 -0.52
N SER A 444 15.17 2.66 -0.85
CA SER A 444 13.94 2.89 -0.09
C SER A 444 13.10 1.62 0.00
N PHE A 445 12.93 0.92 -1.12
CA PHE A 445 12.22 -0.37 -1.17
C PHE A 445 12.88 -1.44 -0.29
N ILE A 446 14.21 -1.54 -0.29
CA ILE A 446 14.96 -2.48 0.57
C ILE A 446 14.72 -2.15 2.05
N ILE A 447 14.82 -0.88 2.45
CA ILE A 447 14.60 -0.47 3.85
C ILE A 447 13.17 -0.80 4.29
N GLU A 448 12.16 -0.45 3.48
CA GLU A 448 10.76 -0.74 3.80
C GLU A 448 10.48 -2.25 3.85
N THR A 449 11.09 -3.03 2.96
CA THR A 449 10.97 -4.51 2.97
C THR A 449 11.59 -5.14 4.22
N LEU A 450 12.73 -4.61 4.69
CA LEU A 450 13.44 -5.12 5.86
C LEU A 450 12.89 -4.59 7.19
N ARG A 451 12.10 -3.50 7.17
CA ARG A 451 11.56 -2.83 8.36
C ARG A 451 10.93 -3.83 9.34
N PHE A 452 9.94 -4.59 8.89
CA PHE A 452 9.21 -5.53 9.75
C PHE A 452 10.00 -6.79 10.12
N PRO A 453 10.76 -7.44 9.21
CA PRO A 453 11.73 -8.47 9.57
C PRO A 453 12.66 -8.08 10.72
N ILE A 454 13.28 -6.88 10.65
CA ILE A 454 14.18 -6.38 11.69
C ILE A 454 13.44 -6.23 13.02
N LEU A 455 12.25 -5.64 13.02
CA LEU A 455 11.44 -5.48 14.24
C LEU A 455 11.06 -6.83 14.86
N ILE A 456 10.66 -7.81 14.05
CA ILE A 456 10.32 -9.16 14.53
C ILE A 456 11.55 -9.82 15.16
N LEU A 457 12.72 -9.74 14.52
CA LEU A 457 13.97 -10.29 15.04
C LEU A 457 14.38 -9.61 16.35
N PHE A 458 14.30 -8.28 16.44
CA PHE A 458 14.54 -7.54 17.69
C PHE A 458 13.59 -7.98 18.80
N GLY A 459 12.31 -8.15 18.52
CA GLY A 459 11.35 -8.65 19.50
C GLY A 459 11.73 -10.03 20.03
N VAL A 460 12.10 -10.97 19.15
CA VAL A 460 12.52 -12.33 19.53
C VAL A 460 13.81 -12.31 20.35
N VAL A 461 14.83 -11.55 19.92
CA VAL A 461 16.10 -11.43 20.62
C VAL A 461 15.89 -10.81 22.01
N ALA A 462 15.05 -9.78 22.11
CA ALA A 462 14.75 -9.14 23.38
C ALA A 462 14.19 -10.14 24.39
N PHE A 463 13.26 -11.02 24.00
CA PHE A 463 12.75 -12.06 24.90
C PHE A 463 13.75 -13.19 25.21
N ARG A 464 14.88 -13.28 24.50
CA ARG A 464 15.94 -14.26 24.76
C ARG A 464 17.08 -13.72 25.62
N LEU A 465 17.17 -12.41 25.81
CA LEU A 465 18.16 -11.80 26.68
C LEU A 465 17.96 -12.28 28.14
N PRO A 466 19.05 -12.41 28.92
CA PRO A 466 18.98 -12.77 30.33
C PRO A 466 18.43 -11.59 31.15
N TRP A 467 17.12 -11.42 31.16
CA TRP A 467 16.46 -10.49 32.09
C TRP A 467 16.57 -11.04 33.51
N ALA A 468 16.70 -10.14 34.50
CA ALA A 468 16.59 -10.51 35.91
C ALA A 468 15.27 -11.24 36.15
N ARG A 469 15.36 -12.55 36.39
CA ARG A 469 14.22 -13.45 36.60
C ARG A 469 13.65 -13.16 37.99
N LYS A 470 12.33 -13.08 38.12
CA LYS A 470 11.65 -13.14 39.41
C LYS A 470 11.05 -14.51 39.61
#